data_AF-A0A6L9QRS2-F1
#
_entry.id   AF-A0A6L9QRS2-F1
#
_cell.length_a   1.000
_cell.length_b   1.000
_cell.length_c   1.000
_cell.angle_alpha   90.00
_cell.angle_beta   90.00
_cell.angle_gamma   90.00
#
_symmetry.space_group_name_H-M   'P 1'
#
loop_
_entity.id
_entity.type
_entity.pdbx_description
1 polymer ?
#
loop_
_entity_poly.entity_id
_entity_poly.type
_entity_poly.pdbx_seq_one_letter_code
_entity_poly.pdbx_strand_id
1 'polypeptide(L)'
;MGKWDDEYDVVVAGSGAGAMAGALAAASPASGPGLRTAVLEKTRVLGGTSAYSGSAIWLPGTRVQERAGLGDSAESARTYLRALLGDENEAHREAFLATAPELVDFLEDDPALEFKFQAFPDYFDAPGRMDMGRSFVPLELPAEQLGDLAALVRPPVDRDRAGRGHSASKPMAQGRALIGRLLLAFTATGNGAVRTETPLTGLVVEDGRVTGVE
;
A
#
# COMPACT_ATOMS: atom_id res chain seq x y z
N MET A 1 18.36 -14.59 -27.75
CA MET A 1 17.48 -14.33 -26.60
C MET A 1 18.10 -14.97 -25.38
N GLY A 2 18.33 -14.21 -24.31
CA GLY A 2 18.62 -14.79 -23.00
C GLY A 2 17.47 -15.70 -22.58
N LYS A 3 17.77 -16.77 -21.86
CA LYS A 3 16.74 -17.65 -21.31
C LYS A 3 16.09 -16.93 -20.13
N TRP A 4 14.80 -16.60 -20.22
CA TRP A 4 14.04 -16.07 -19.09
C TRP A 4 13.79 -17.15 -18.04
N ASP A 5 13.92 -16.80 -16.76
CA ASP A 5 13.60 -17.72 -15.65
C ASP A 5 12.09 -17.86 -15.44
N ASP A 6 11.32 -16.79 -15.66
CA ASP A 6 9.86 -16.76 -15.65
C ASP A 6 9.33 -15.53 -16.41
N GLU A 7 8.04 -15.52 -16.75
CA GLU A 7 7.39 -14.46 -17.52
C GLU A 7 6.05 -14.04 -16.89
N TYR A 8 5.90 -12.75 -16.64
CA TYR A 8 4.72 -12.12 -16.03
C TYR A 8 4.27 -10.90 -16.84
N ASP A 9 3.00 -10.54 -16.74
CA ASP A 9 2.46 -9.35 -17.40
C ASP A 9 2.91 -8.07 -16.67
N VAL A 10 3.04 -8.17 -15.33
CA VAL A 10 3.53 -7.09 -14.46
C VAL A 10 4.56 -7.64 -13.48
N VAL A 11 5.71 -6.98 -13.39
CA VAL A 11 6.75 -7.24 -12.38
C VAL A 11 6.88 -6.02 -11.48
N VAL A 12 6.70 -6.23 -10.18
CA VAL A 12 6.74 -5.20 -9.14
C VAL A 12 8.00 -5.40 -8.29
N ALA A 13 8.88 -4.40 -8.27
CA ALA A 13 10.08 -4.41 -7.45
C ALA A 13 9.80 -3.80 -6.06
N GLY A 14 9.98 -4.61 -5.02
CA GLY A 14 9.71 -4.27 -3.62
C GLY A 14 8.30 -4.65 -3.18
N SER A 15 8.09 -4.69 -1.86
CA SER A 15 6.84 -5.15 -1.24
C SER A 15 6.28 -4.16 -0.20
N GLY A 16 6.64 -2.88 -0.30
CA GLY A 16 6.06 -1.82 0.51
C GLY A 16 4.58 -1.56 0.18
N ALA A 17 3.93 -0.65 0.91
CA ALA A 17 2.49 -0.39 0.75
C ALA A 17 2.09 -0.02 -0.69
N GLY A 18 2.82 0.90 -1.33
CA GLY A 18 2.56 1.28 -2.72
C GLY A 18 2.80 0.14 -3.72
N ALA A 19 3.84 -0.67 -3.50
CA ALA A 19 4.14 -1.81 -4.36
C ALA A 19 3.04 -2.89 -4.26
N MET A 20 2.62 -3.22 -3.04
CA MET A 20 1.55 -4.20 -2.82
C MET A 20 0.19 -3.69 -3.31
N ALA A 21 -0.12 -2.39 -3.16
CA ALA A 21 -1.33 -1.80 -3.72
C ALA A 21 -1.33 -1.82 -5.25
N GLY A 22 -0.20 -1.47 -5.89
CA GLY A 22 -0.05 -1.57 -7.35
C GLY A 22 -0.12 -3.01 -7.85
N ALA A 23 0.48 -3.96 -7.13
CA ALA A 23 0.40 -5.38 -7.45
C ALA A 23 -1.04 -5.91 -7.37
N LEU A 24 -1.77 -5.53 -6.32
CA LEU A 24 -3.19 -5.86 -6.17
C LEU A 24 -4.03 -5.26 -7.31
N ALA A 25 -3.84 -3.98 -7.64
CA ALA A 25 -4.54 -3.33 -8.75
C ALA A 25 -4.27 -4.03 -10.08
N ALA A 26 -3.03 -4.45 -10.36
CA ALA A 26 -2.71 -5.17 -11.59
C ALA A 26 -3.35 -6.58 -11.64
N ALA A 27 -3.29 -7.32 -10.53
CA ALA A 27 -3.75 -8.71 -10.46
C ALA A 27 -5.26 -8.86 -10.31
N SER A 28 -5.94 -7.83 -9.79
CA SER A 28 -7.37 -7.87 -9.48
C SER A 28 -8.23 -7.85 -10.75
N PRO A 29 -9.24 -8.72 -10.86
CA PRO A 29 -10.23 -8.64 -11.93
C PRO A 29 -11.13 -7.40 -11.82
N ALA A 30 -11.14 -6.69 -10.69
CA ALA A 30 -11.89 -5.44 -10.53
C ALA A 30 -11.28 -4.30 -11.37
N SER A 31 -9.99 -4.39 -11.74
CA SER A 31 -9.30 -3.38 -12.55
C SER A 31 -9.13 -3.79 -14.02
N GLY A 32 -9.66 -4.96 -14.44
CA GLY A 32 -9.52 -5.47 -15.80
C GLY A 32 -9.53 -7.00 -15.89
N PRO A 33 -8.82 -7.62 -16.84
CA PRO A 33 -8.80 -9.08 -16.98
C PRO A 33 -8.06 -9.82 -15.85
N GLY A 34 -7.39 -9.10 -14.94
CA GLY A 34 -6.48 -9.64 -13.94
C GLY A 34 -5.16 -10.09 -14.59
N LEU A 35 -4.08 -9.35 -14.33
CA LEU A 35 -2.78 -9.59 -14.94
C LEU A 35 -1.93 -10.52 -14.07
N ARG A 36 -1.17 -11.45 -14.68
CA ARG A 36 -0.21 -12.27 -13.95
C ARG A 36 0.88 -11.35 -13.40
N THR A 37 0.94 -11.23 -12.08
CA THR A 37 1.73 -10.20 -11.42
C THR A 37 2.72 -10.83 -10.45
N ALA A 38 4.01 -10.50 -10.58
CA ALA A 38 5.05 -10.93 -9.65
C ALA A 38 5.53 -9.78 -8.77
N VAL A 39 5.58 -9.98 -7.46
CA VAL A 39 6.22 -9.09 -6.50
C VAL A 39 7.58 -9.66 -6.11
N LEU A 40 8.65 -8.89 -6.34
CA LEU A 40 10.02 -9.26 -6.01
C LEU A 40 10.47 -8.49 -4.77
N GLU A 41 10.64 -9.17 -3.64
CA GLU A 41 11.14 -8.61 -2.40
C GLU A 41 12.59 -9.04 -2.17
N LYS A 42 13.45 -8.05 -1.89
CA LYS A 42 14.88 -8.27 -1.65
C LYS A 42 15.14 -9.13 -0.41
N THR A 43 14.32 -9.00 0.64
CA THR A 43 14.55 -9.66 1.92
C THR A 43 13.67 -10.90 2.11
N ARG A 44 13.85 -11.63 3.21
CA ARG A 44 13.00 -12.78 3.58
C ARG A 44 11.56 -12.43 3.97
N VAL A 45 11.22 -11.15 4.12
CA VAL A 45 9.92 -10.68 4.59
C VAL A 45 9.46 -9.41 3.87
N LEU A 46 8.17 -9.33 3.63
CA LEU A 46 7.49 -8.25 2.92
C LEU A 46 7.28 -7.01 3.78
N GLY A 47 7.03 -5.89 3.11
CA GLY A 47 6.51 -4.67 3.70
C GLY A 47 7.55 -3.58 3.96
N GLY A 48 8.83 -3.92 4.03
CA GLY A 48 9.92 -2.95 4.28
C GLY A 48 9.59 -1.96 5.40
N THR A 49 9.85 -0.67 5.17
CA THR A 49 9.53 0.40 6.12
C THR A 49 8.02 0.60 6.31
N SER A 50 7.20 0.28 5.30
CA SER A 50 5.73 0.36 5.43
C SER A 50 5.22 -0.55 6.54
N ALA A 51 5.78 -1.76 6.71
CA ALA A 51 5.44 -2.64 7.82
C ALA A 51 5.80 -2.05 9.20
N TYR A 52 6.89 -1.29 9.30
CA TYR A 52 7.24 -0.60 10.55
C TYR A 52 6.36 0.59 10.87
N SER A 53 5.68 1.15 9.86
CA SER A 53 4.95 2.40 10.00
C SER A 53 3.77 2.30 10.98
N GLY A 54 3.32 3.47 11.43
CA GLY A 54 2.03 3.65 12.08
C GLY A 54 0.85 3.67 11.10
N SER A 55 1.06 3.39 9.81
CA SER A 55 0.03 3.36 8.76
C SER A 55 -1.01 4.49 8.77
N ALA A 56 -0.62 5.70 9.17
CA ALA A 56 -1.43 6.89 8.94
C ALA A 56 -1.39 7.21 7.44
N ILE A 57 -2.43 6.79 6.72
CA ILE A 57 -2.59 6.96 5.29
C ILE A 57 -3.31 8.28 5.05
N TRP A 58 -2.65 9.22 4.37
CA TRP A 58 -3.23 10.50 4.01
C TRP A 58 -3.82 10.37 2.59
N LEU A 59 -5.07 9.94 2.50
CA LEU A 59 -5.87 9.94 1.28
C LEU A 59 -7.17 10.68 1.60
N PRO A 60 -7.33 11.94 1.19
CA PRO A 60 -8.42 12.80 1.64
C PRO A 60 -9.72 12.56 0.88
N GLY A 61 -10.84 13.01 1.45
CA GLY A 61 -12.12 13.06 0.75
C GLY A 61 -12.64 11.70 0.27
N THR A 62 -12.49 10.66 1.10
CA THR A 62 -12.90 9.28 0.77
C THR A 62 -14.06 8.83 1.66
N ARG A 63 -14.68 7.69 1.30
CA ARG A 63 -15.72 7.02 2.11
C ARG A 63 -15.31 6.80 3.56
N VAL A 64 -14.01 6.70 3.87
CA VAL A 64 -13.53 6.51 5.26
C VAL A 64 -13.78 7.75 6.12
N GLN A 65 -13.50 8.95 5.60
CA GLN A 65 -13.78 10.21 6.30
C GLN A 65 -15.28 10.51 6.35
N GLU A 66 -16.03 10.13 5.31
CA GLU A 66 -17.49 10.24 5.28
C GLU A 66 -18.15 9.38 6.37
N ARG A 67 -17.75 8.10 6.49
CA ARG A 67 -18.22 7.20 7.57
C ARG A 67 -17.92 7.77 8.96
N ALA A 68 -16.84 8.52 9.11
CA ALA A 68 -16.44 9.15 10.36
C ALA A 68 -17.09 10.53 10.60
N GLY A 69 -17.86 11.06 9.65
CA GLY A 69 -18.57 12.34 9.79
C GLY A 69 -17.65 13.57 9.89
N LEU A 70 -16.46 13.53 9.28
CA LEU A 70 -15.46 14.59 9.44
C LEU A 70 -15.73 15.86 8.62
N GLY A 71 -16.55 15.77 7.58
CA GLY A 71 -16.74 16.87 6.63
C GLY A 71 -15.49 17.21 5.82
N ASP A 72 -14.54 16.27 5.68
CA ASP A 72 -13.38 16.42 4.81
C ASP A 72 -13.81 16.43 3.33
N SER A 73 -12.97 17.01 2.46
CA SER A 73 -13.21 17.01 1.02
C SER A 73 -11.91 17.14 0.24
N ALA A 74 -11.93 16.68 -1.01
CA ALA A 74 -10.83 16.88 -1.94
C ALA A 74 -10.46 18.38 -2.08
N GLU A 75 -11.43 19.29 -2.08
CA GLU A 75 -11.20 20.74 -2.17
C GLU A 75 -10.52 21.33 -0.92
N SER A 76 -10.88 20.85 0.27
CA SER A 76 -10.21 21.23 1.52
C SER A 76 -8.75 20.79 1.50
N ALA A 77 -8.50 19.54 1.11
CA ALA A 77 -7.16 18.99 0.96
C ALA A 77 -6.34 19.68 -0.15
N ARG A 78 -6.98 20.04 -1.27
CA ARG A 78 -6.39 20.84 -2.36
C ARG A 78 -5.90 22.19 -1.84
N THR A 79 -6.75 22.89 -1.10
CA THR A 79 -6.43 24.18 -0.48
C THR A 79 -5.21 24.06 0.43
N TYR A 80 -5.18 23.01 1.26
CA TYR A 80 -4.07 22.74 2.18
C TYR A 80 -2.76 22.45 1.46
N LEU A 81 -2.76 21.52 0.50
CA LEU A 81 -1.55 21.19 -0.28
C LEU A 81 -1.06 22.38 -1.10
N ARG A 82 -1.98 23.19 -1.65
CA ARG A 82 -1.60 24.40 -2.39
C ARG A 82 -0.97 25.45 -1.49
N ALA A 83 -1.52 25.66 -0.28
CA ALA A 83 -0.97 26.61 0.68
C ALA A 83 0.46 26.25 1.11
N LEU A 84 0.78 24.95 1.22
CA LEU A 84 2.10 24.48 1.64
C LEU A 84 3.13 24.37 0.51
N LEU A 85 2.69 23.92 -0.67
CA LEU A 85 3.57 23.54 -1.77
C LEU A 85 3.61 24.58 -2.91
N GLY A 86 2.79 25.63 -2.84
CA GLY A 86 2.69 26.64 -3.90
C GLY A 86 2.02 26.10 -5.16
N ASP A 87 2.48 26.49 -6.35
CA ASP A 87 1.92 26.04 -7.63
C ASP A 87 2.78 24.93 -8.30
N GLU A 88 3.90 24.54 -7.70
CA GLU A 88 4.75 23.47 -8.22
C GLU A 88 4.05 22.10 -8.20
N ASN A 89 4.34 21.26 -9.20
CA ASN A 89 3.80 19.90 -9.32
C ASN A 89 2.27 19.83 -9.23
N GLU A 90 1.54 20.87 -9.66
CA GLU A 90 0.07 20.92 -9.67
C GLU A 90 -0.54 19.66 -10.27
N ALA A 91 -0.12 19.25 -11.47
CA ALA A 91 -0.62 18.03 -12.11
C ALA A 91 -0.49 16.77 -11.24
N HIS A 92 0.61 16.60 -10.49
CA HIS A 92 0.78 15.45 -9.59
C HIS A 92 -0.11 15.55 -8.35
N ARG A 93 -0.30 16.75 -7.80
CA ARG A 93 -1.18 16.97 -6.65
C ARG A 93 -2.65 16.76 -7.03
N GLU A 94 -3.04 17.25 -8.19
CA GLU A 94 -4.38 17.05 -8.74
C GLU A 94 -4.65 15.57 -9.01
N ALA A 95 -3.71 14.85 -9.63
CA ALA A 95 -3.83 13.41 -9.81
C ALA A 95 -3.95 12.68 -8.46
N PHE A 96 -3.10 13.02 -7.48
CA PHE A 96 -3.15 12.44 -6.15
C PHE A 96 -4.52 12.63 -5.46
N LEU A 97 -5.05 13.85 -5.49
CA LEU A 97 -6.33 14.18 -4.86
C LEU A 97 -7.52 13.55 -5.58
N ALA A 98 -7.49 13.49 -6.91
CA ALA A 98 -8.54 12.86 -7.70
C ALA A 98 -8.56 11.34 -7.52
N THR A 99 -7.39 10.69 -7.50
CA THR A 99 -7.27 9.23 -7.41
C THR A 99 -7.40 8.70 -5.98
N ALA A 100 -7.25 9.55 -4.95
CA ALA A 100 -7.39 9.13 -3.55
C ALA A 100 -8.72 8.40 -3.23
N PRO A 101 -9.90 8.96 -3.55
CA PRO A 101 -11.17 8.24 -3.35
C PRO A 101 -11.28 6.99 -4.21
N GLU A 102 -10.85 7.03 -5.48
CA GLU A 102 -10.89 5.86 -6.38
C GLU A 102 -10.07 4.69 -5.83
N LEU A 103 -8.89 4.97 -5.28
CA LEU A 103 -8.03 3.96 -4.69
C LEU A 103 -8.65 3.37 -3.42
N VAL A 104 -9.21 4.20 -2.55
CA VAL A 104 -9.86 3.72 -1.31
C VAL A 104 -11.07 2.87 -1.64
N ASP A 105 -11.86 3.28 -2.62
CA ASP A 105 -13.02 2.54 -3.10
C ASP A 105 -12.59 1.17 -3.63
N PHE A 106 -11.61 1.13 -4.52
CA PHE A 106 -11.03 -0.12 -5.02
C PHE A 106 -10.51 -1.04 -3.90
N LEU A 107 -9.82 -0.47 -2.91
CA LEU A 107 -9.28 -1.26 -1.80
C LEU A 107 -10.38 -1.81 -0.89
N GLU A 108 -11.37 -1.00 -0.50
CA GLU A 108 -12.45 -1.43 0.42
C GLU A 108 -13.55 -2.27 -0.25
N ASP A 109 -13.52 -2.41 -1.58
CA ASP A 109 -14.36 -3.38 -2.28
C ASP A 109 -13.85 -4.82 -2.06
N ASP A 110 -12.60 -5.01 -1.60
CA ASP A 110 -12.08 -6.29 -1.14
C ASP A 110 -12.39 -6.51 0.37
N PRO A 111 -13.00 -7.63 0.78
CA PRO A 111 -13.38 -7.87 2.17
C PRO A 111 -12.20 -7.99 3.15
N ALA A 112 -10.97 -8.19 2.66
CA ALA A 112 -9.77 -8.19 3.49
C ALA A 112 -9.29 -6.78 3.85
N LEU A 113 -9.79 -5.73 3.20
CA LEU A 113 -9.31 -4.36 3.33
C LEU A 113 -10.42 -3.46 3.87
N GLU A 114 -10.24 -3.00 5.11
CA GLU A 114 -11.13 -2.03 5.73
C GLU A 114 -10.30 -1.02 6.50
N PHE A 115 -10.67 0.25 6.37
CA PHE A 115 -10.01 1.36 7.01
C PHE A 115 -10.93 2.10 7.97
N LYS A 116 -10.33 2.68 9.01
CA LYS A 116 -10.99 3.58 9.95
C LYS A 116 -10.23 4.87 10.08
N PHE A 117 -10.95 5.97 10.21
CA PHE A 117 -10.36 7.24 10.63
C PHE A 117 -9.60 7.07 11.95
N GLN A 118 -8.44 7.70 12.05
CA GLN A 118 -7.69 7.83 13.29
C GLN A 118 -7.24 9.26 13.46
N ALA A 119 -7.70 9.90 14.52
CA ALA A 119 -7.37 11.29 14.81
C ALA A 119 -5.85 11.47 14.94
N PHE A 120 -5.29 12.31 14.07
CA PHE A 120 -3.90 12.73 14.09
C PHE A 120 -3.77 14.05 13.31
N PRO A 121 -3.54 15.19 13.98
CA PRO A 121 -3.61 16.51 13.36
C PRO A 121 -2.74 16.63 12.11
N ASP A 122 -3.21 17.40 11.14
CA ASP A 122 -2.32 17.93 10.11
C ASP A 122 -1.24 18.81 10.75
N TYR A 123 -0.05 18.82 10.13
CA TYR A 123 1.16 19.30 10.78
C TYR A 123 1.35 20.81 10.73
N PHE A 124 0.80 21.48 9.73
CA PHE A 124 1.05 22.90 9.49
C PHE A 124 -0.22 23.72 9.67
N ASP A 125 -0.05 24.91 10.25
CA ASP A 125 -1.10 25.89 10.38
C ASP A 125 -1.29 26.64 9.05
N ALA A 126 -2.19 26.12 8.20
CA ALA A 126 -2.44 26.62 6.86
C ALA A 126 -3.92 26.50 6.47
N PRO A 127 -4.42 27.30 5.51
CA PRO A 127 -5.77 27.16 4.99
C PRO A 127 -6.09 25.72 4.56
N GLY A 128 -7.27 25.22 4.94
CA GLY A 128 -7.66 23.84 4.66
C GLY A 128 -7.08 22.80 5.63
N ARG A 129 -6.35 23.19 6.69
CA ARG A 129 -5.91 22.26 7.75
C ARG A 129 -7.11 21.59 8.45
N MET A 130 -6.96 20.32 8.81
CA MET A 130 -7.85 19.60 9.72
C MET A 130 -7.17 19.37 11.07
N ASP A 131 -7.71 19.99 12.14
CA ASP A 131 -7.13 19.91 13.49
C ASP A 131 -7.20 18.50 14.08
N MET A 132 -8.26 17.75 13.77
CA MET A 132 -8.36 16.33 14.13
C MET A 132 -7.61 15.42 13.14
N GLY A 133 -7.09 16.00 12.06
CA GLY A 133 -6.52 15.29 10.93
C GLY A 133 -7.56 14.74 9.96
N ARG A 134 -7.05 14.17 8.88
CA ARG A 134 -7.85 13.49 7.86
C ARG A 134 -7.28 12.14 7.43
N SER A 135 -6.24 11.65 8.11
CA SER A 135 -5.66 10.35 7.82
C SER A 135 -6.47 9.22 8.43
N PHE A 136 -6.32 8.03 7.87
CA PHE A 136 -6.92 6.81 8.37
C PHE A 136 -5.89 5.69 8.47
N VAL A 137 -6.28 4.59 9.12
CA VAL A 137 -5.44 3.41 9.33
C VAL A 137 -6.21 2.16 8.93
N PRO A 138 -5.54 1.06 8.53
CA PRO A 138 -6.21 -0.23 8.37
C PRO A 138 -6.74 -0.72 9.71
N LEU A 139 -7.85 -1.47 9.69
CA LEU A 139 -8.26 -2.23 10.86
C LEU A 139 -7.21 -3.27 11.26
N GLU A 140 -7.13 -3.58 12.54
CA GLU A 140 -6.26 -4.65 13.05
C GLU A 140 -6.62 -5.98 12.39
N LEU A 141 -5.60 -6.78 12.09
CA LEU A 141 -5.73 -8.04 11.37
C LEU A 141 -5.35 -9.20 12.31
N PRO A 142 -6.30 -10.05 12.70
CA PRO A 142 -5.99 -11.29 13.41
C PRO A 142 -5.02 -12.14 12.60
N ALA A 143 -3.93 -12.61 13.22
CA ALA A 143 -2.87 -13.32 12.51
C ALA A 143 -3.36 -14.64 11.90
N GLU A 144 -4.41 -15.22 12.47
CA GLU A 144 -5.06 -16.45 12.02
C GLU A 144 -5.67 -16.28 10.62
N GLN A 145 -6.09 -15.07 10.24
CA GLN A 145 -6.64 -14.80 8.90
C GLN A 145 -5.56 -14.89 7.81
N LEU A 146 -4.29 -14.68 8.16
CA LEU A 146 -3.17 -14.83 7.22
C LEU A 146 -2.67 -16.27 7.10
N GLY A 147 -2.92 -17.12 8.10
CA GLY A 147 -2.33 -18.45 8.17
C GLY A 147 -0.81 -18.41 7.93
N ASP A 148 -0.34 -19.21 6.97
CA ASP A 148 1.08 -19.30 6.62
C ASP A 148 1.67 -17.98 6.08
N LEU A 149 0.84 -17.10 5.51
CA LEU A 149 1.27 -15.80 5.00
C LEU A 149 1.74 -14.86 6.11
N ALA A 150 1.37 -15.11 7.37
CA ALA A 150 1.76 -14.26 8.51
C ALA A 150 3.29 -14.20 8.68
N ALA A 151 3.99 -15.29 8.36
CA ALA A 151 5.44 -15.38 8.44
C ALA A 151 6.15 -14.50 7.40
N LEU A 152 5.47 -14.17 6.29
CA LEU A 152 6.00 -13.31 5.24
C LEU A 152 5.93 -11.83 5.61
N VAL A 153 5.08 -11.40 6.55
CA VAL A 153 4.98 -9.97 6.91
C VAL A 153 6.11 -9.60 7.87
N ARG A 154 6.84 -8.51 7.61
CA ARG A 154 7.89 -8.03 8.51
C ARG A 154 7.36 -7.71 9.91
N PRO A 155 8.01 -8.17 10.99
CA PRO A 155 7.59 -7.89 12.36
C PRO A 155 7.76 -6.41 12.75
N PRO A 156 7.16 -5.95 13.86
CA PRO A 156 7.38 -4.59 14.34
C PRO A 156 8.86 -4.34 14.67
N VAL A 157 9.29 -3.10 14.53
CA VAL A 157 10.72 -2.72 14.53
C VAL A 157 11.48 -3.14 15.79
N ASP A 158 10.85 -3.09 16.97
CA ASP A 158 11.42 -3.50 18.25
C ASP A 158 11.65 -5.02 18.35
N ARG A 159 10.88 -5.80 17.59
CA ARG A 159 11.00 -7.25 17.51
C ARG A 159 11.95 -7.67 16.40
N ASP A 160 11.83 -7.08 15.21
CA ASP A 160 12.70 -7.40 14.06
C ASP A 160 14.16 -7.13 14.38
N ARG A 161 14.47 -5.97 14.98
CA ARG A 161 15.83 -5.60 15.40
C ARG A 161 16.39 -6.48 16.52
N ALA A 162 15.53 -7.22 17.21
CA ALA A 162 15.91 -8.18 18.24
C ALA A 162 15.88 -9.64 17.71
N GLY A 163 15.73 -9.86 16.40
CA GLY A 163 15.66 -11.19 15.81
C GLY A 163 14.39 -11.97 16.15
N ARG A 164 13.30 -11.29 16.54
CA ARG A 164 12.04 -11.89 16.97
C ARG A 164 10.94 -11.69 15.92
N GLY A 165 10.17 -12.74 15.65
CA GLY A 165 8.95 -12.68 14.82
C GLY A 165 7.78 -11.99 15.52
N HIS A 166 6.58 -12.03 14.94
CA HIS A 166 5.37 -11.44 15.55
C HIS A 166 5.06 -12.01 16.94
N SER A 167 4.21 -11.30 17.68
CA SER A 167 3.65 -11.83 18.92
C SER A 167 2.49 -12.76 18.59
N ALA A 168 2.54 -14.02 19.02
CA ALA A 168 1.48 -14.99 18.75
C ALA A 168 0.12 -14.61 19.36
N SER A 169 0.10 -13.78 20.41
CA SER A 169 -1.11 -13.41 21.14
C SER A 169 -1.68 -12.04 20.78
N LYS A 170 -1.14 -11.34 19.77
CA LYS A 170 -1.58 -9.99 19.40
C LYS A 170 -1.94 -9.94 17.92
N PRO A 171 -3.03 -9.27 17.55
CA PRO A 171 -3.31 -9.03 16.14
C PRO A 171 -2.20 -8.18 15.52
N MET A 172 -2.04 -8.29 14.20
CA MET A 172 -1.27 -7.34 13.44
C MET A 172 -1.98 -5.99 13.46
N ALA A 173 -1.22 -4.92 13.67
CA ALA A 173 -1.73 -3.56 13.69
C ALA A 173 -0.85 -2.66 12.84
N GLN A 174 -1.40 -1.51 12.44
CA GLN A 174 -0.68 -0.47 11.70
C GLN A 174 -0.01 -1.05 10.44
N GLY A 175 1.28 -0.77 10.22
CA GLY A 175 2.03 -1.25 9.05
C GLY A 175 1.90 -2.74 8.76
N ARG A 176 1.84 -3.57 9.81
CA ARG A 176 1.70 -5.03 9.65
C ARG A 176 0.31 -5.40 9.16
N ALA A 177 -0.72 -4.72 9.68
CA ALA A 177 -2.08 -4.91 9.21
C ALA A 177 -2.23 -4.47 7.75
N LEU A 178 -1.66 -3.32 7.38
CA LEU A 178 -1.71 -2.84 5.98
C LEU A 178 -1.09 -3.86 5.02
N ILE A 179 0.16 -4.28 5.30
CA ILE A 179 0.87 -5.23 4.43
C ILE A 179 0.21 -6.61 4.44
N GLY A 180 -0.25 -7.08 5.60
CA GLY A 180 -0.98 -8.34 5.71
C GLY A 180 -2.27 -8.34 4.91
N ARG A 181 -3.09 -7.31 5.04
CA ARG A 181 -4.37 -7.18 4.31
C ARG A 181 -4.15 -7.10 2.80
N LEU A 182 -3.19 -6.29 2.36
CA LEU A 182 -2.81 -6.21 0.94
C LEU A 182 -2.29 -7.56 0.41
N LEU A 183 -1.49 -8.29 1.20
CA LEU A 183 -1.01 -9.62 0.83
C LEU A 183 -2.16 -10.62 0.73
N LEU A 184 -3.10 -10.60 1.67
CA LEU A 184 -4.28 -11.46 1.67
C LEU A 184 -5.13 -11.21 0.42
N ALA A 185 -5.48 -9.96 0.15
CA ALA A 185 -6.22 -9.56 -1.06
C ALA A 185 -5.46 -9.95 -2.34
N PHE A 186 -4.16 -9.64 -2.43
CA PHE A 186 -3.32 -9.95 -3.59
C PHE A 186 -3.27 -11.44 -3.89
N THR A 187 -3.04 -12.28 -2.88
CA THR A 187 -3.02 -13.74 -3.06
C THR A 187 -4.40 -14.30 -3.42
N ALA A 188 -5.48 -13.72 -2.89
CA ALA A 188 -6.84 -14.13 -3.19
C ALA A 188 -7.26 -13.89 -4.66
N THR A 189 -6.57 -12.99 -5.38
CA THR A 189 -6.80 -12.79 -6.82
C THR A 189 -6.53 -14.04 -7.65
N GLY A 190 -5.67 -14.95 -7.18
CA GLY A 190 -5.18 -16.11 -7.94
C GLY A 190 -4.20 -15.78 -9.07
N ASN A 191 -3.93 -14.48 -9.31
CA ASN A 191 -3.02 -14.01 -10.38
C ASN A 191 -1.67 -13.52 -9.85
N GLY A 192 -1.48 -13.53 -8.53
CA GLY A 192 -0.30 -13.00 -7.86
C GLY A 192 0.76 -14.05 -7.52
N ALA A 193 2.03 -13.71 -7.73
CA ALA A 193 3.18 -14.44 -7.22
C ALA A 193 4.05 -13.53 -6.35
N VAL A 194 4.55 -14.05 -5.22
CA VAL A 194 5.49 -13.33 -4.34
C VAL A 194 6.80 -14.10 -4.28
N ARG A 195 7.90 -13.41 -4.56
CA ARG A 195 9.26 -13.94 -4.42
C ARG A 195 10.03 -13.12 -3.40
N THR A 196 10.40 -13.74 -2.29
CA THR A 196 11.31 -13.15 -1.31
C THR A 196 12.76 -13.50 -1.66
N GLU A 197 13.72 -12.83 -1.00
CA GLU A 197 15.15 -13.03 -1.25
C GLU A 197 15.55 -12.88 -2.72
N THR A 198 14.81 -12.05 -3.47
CA THR A 198 14.97 -11.82 -4.91
C THR A 198 15.29 -10.34 -5.15
N PRO A 199 16.56 -9.93 -4.96
CA PRO A 199 16.97 -8.55 -5.22
C PRO A 199 16.99 -8.24 -6.71
N LEU A 200 16.30 -7.19 -7.13
CA LEU A 200 16.50 -6.60 -8.46
C LEU A 200 17.89 -5.96 -8.53
N THR A 201 18.63 -6.30 -9.58
CA THR A 201 19.98 -5.85 -9.89
C THR A 201 20.06 -5.03 -11.19
N GLY A 202 19.15 -5.27 -12.13
CA GLY A 202 19.15 -4.61 -13.43
C GLY A 202 17.78 -4.50 -14.09
N LEU A 203 17.70 -3.67 -15.14
CA LEU A 203 16.58 -3.63 -16.07
C LEU A 203 17.03 -4.21 -17.40
N VAL A 204 16.19 -5.04 -18.00
CA VAL A 204 16.39 -5.52 -19.37
C VAL A 204 15.67 -4.59 -20.33
N VAL A 205 16.40 -4.07 -21.32
CA VAL A 205 15.89 -3.11 -22.30
C VAL A 205 16.09 -3.64 -23.71
N GLU A 206 15.01 -3.74 -24.46
CA GLU A 206 14.98 -4.16 -25.86
C GLU A 206 14.33 -3.05 -26.68
N ASP A 207 15.00 -2.58 -27.74
CA ASP A 207 14.52 -1.50 -28.63
C ASP A 207 14.04 -0.24 -27.89
N GLY A 208 14.71 0.10 -26.78
CA GLY A 208 14.39 1.27 -25.96
C GLY A 208 13.20 1.09 -25.01
N ARG A 209 12.60 -0.10 -24.96
CA ARG A 209 11.53 -0.46 -24.01
C ARG A 209 12.09 -1.36 -22.91
N VAL A 210 11.73 -1.09 -21.66
CA VAL A 210 11.98 -2.03 -20.55
C VAL A 210 11.07 -3.24 -20.75
N THR A 211 11.65 -4.42 -20.94
CA THR A 211 10.93 -5.68 -21.18
C THR A 211 11.10 -6.70 -20.06
N GLY A 212 12.01 -6.45 -19.10
CA GLY A 212 12.21 -7.32 -17.96
C GLY A 212 13.14 -6.74 -16.90
N VAL A 213 13.51 -7.58 -15.94
CA VAL A 213 14.41 -7.25 -14.83
C VAL A 213 15.42 -8.40 -14.63
N GLU A 214 16.59 -8.07 -14.08
CA GLU A 214 17.61 -9.03 -13.62
C GLU A 214 17.71 -9.02 -12.10
#